data_AF-A0A4R4EMX4-F1
#
_entry.id   AF-A0A4R4EMX4-F1
#
_cell.length_a   1.000
_cell.length_b   1.000
_cell.length_c   1.000
_cell.angle_alpha   90.00
_cell.angle_beta   90.00
_cell.angle_gamma   90.00
#
_symmetry.space_group_name_H-M   'P 1'
#
loop_
_entity.id
_entity.type
_entity.pdbx_description
1 polymer ?
#
loop_
_entity_poly.entity_id
_entity_poly.type
_entity_poly.pdbx_seq_one_letter_code
_entity_poly.pdbx_strand_id
1 'polypeptide(L)'
;MFDIGFSELLVIAVVALLVLGPERLPRAARFAGLWVRRARAQWYAVKSELETELADEEMRRSLHRAREELREAQAALARDGERLREQLRDVEAQITRPAGAPGDAGPARDVHDDDAAVAASFEHPPAEEPRPEADAPRLPDGRPRDVG
;
A
#
# COMPACT_ATOMS: atom_id res chain seq x y z
N MET A 1 3.97 -26.17 8.35
CA MET A 1 3.83 -27.57 7.94
C MET A 1 4.13 -27.66 6.45
N PHE A 2 5.40 -27.67 6.11
CA PHE A 2 5.89 -27.82 4.72
C PHE A 2 7.13 -28.71 4.80
N ASP A 3 6.94 -29.91 5.32
CA ASP A 3 7.97 -30.94 5.40
C ASP A 3 8.02 -31.66 4.05
N ILE A 4 8.34 -30.93 2.98
CA ILE A 4 8.58 -31.53 1.67
C ILE A 4 9.96 -32.19 1.74
N GLY A 5 9.97 -33.47 2.09
CA GLY A 5 11.16 -34.30 2.08
C GLY A 5 11.54 -34.76 0.68
N PHE A 6 12.71 -35.37 0.56
CA PHE A 6 13.14 -36.03 -0.68
C PHE A 6 12.12 -37.11 -1.11
N SER A 7 11.49 -37.79 -0.15
CA SER A 7 10.42 -38.77 -0.36
C SER A 7 9.19 -38.17 -1.04
N GLU A 8 8.64 -37.05 -0.55
CA GLU A 8 7.50 -36.40 -1.20
C GLU A 8 7.84 -35.95 -2.62
N LEU A 9 9.04 -35.38 -2.82
CA LEU A 9 9.48 -34.93 -4.15
C LEU A 9 9.52 -36.11 -5.14
N LEU A 10 9.99 -37.28 -4.71
CA LEU A 10 10.01 -38.49 -5.53
C LEU A 10 8.59 -38.92 -5.92
N VAL A 11 7.66 -38.95 -4.97
CA VAL A 11 6.26 -39.30 -5.23
C VAL A 11 5.63 -38.34 -6.24
N ILE A 12 5.83 -37.03 -6.05
CA ILE A 12 5.34 -36.00 -6.98
C ILE A 12 5.97 -36.19 -8.37
N ALA A 13 7.27 -36.47 -8.45
CA ALA A 13 7.95 -36.73 -9.72
C ALA A 13 7.37 -37.95 -10.44
N VAL A 14 7.10 -39.05 -9.74
CA VAL A 14 6.46 -40.25 -10.31
C VAL A 14 5.05 -39.94 -10.80
N VAL A 15 4.23 -39.24 -10.01
CA VAL A 15 2.87 -38.85 -10.41
C VAL A 15 2.92 -37.94 -11.64
N ALA A 16 3.83 -36.97 -11.66
CA ALA A 16 4.01 -36.08 -12.80
C ALA A 16 4.46 -36.84 -14.06
N LEU A 17 5.31 -37.88 -13.93
CA LEU A 17 5.69 -38.76 -15.04
C LEU A 17 4.51 -39.57 -15.57
N LEU A 18 3.61 -40.03 -14.69
CA LEU A 18 2.42 -40.79 -15.10
C LEU A 18 1.37 -39.90 -15.78
N VAL A 19 1.08 -38.73 -15.21
CA VAL A 19 0.02 -37.83 -15.70
C VAL A 19 0.45 -37.10 -16.96
N LEU A 20 1.65 -36.53 -16.94
CA LEU A 20 2.15 -35.73 -18.05
C LEU A 20 2.88 -36.59 -19.09
N GLY A 21 3.45 -37.71 -18.67
CA GLY A 21 4.29 -38.58 -19.49
C GLY A 21 5.78 -38.26 -19.35
N PRO A 22 6.67 -39.28 -19.42
CA PRO A 22 8.13 -39.10 -19.27
C PRO A 22 8.76 -38.21 -20.34
N GLU A 23 8.16 -38.13 -21.52
CA GLU A 23 8.68 -37.31 -22.62
C GLU A 23 8.31 -35.82 -22.48
N ARG A 24 7.27 -35.51 -21.70
CA ARG A 24 6.65 -34.17 -21.63
C ARG A 24 7.07 -33.40 -20.39
N LEU A 25 7.34 -34.09 -19.28
CA LEU A 25 7.89 -33.52 -18.06
C LEU A 25 9.21 -32.75 -18.26
N PRO A 26 10.24 -33.27 -18.95
CA PRO A 26 11.49 -32.54 -19.18
C PRO A 26 11.26 -31.30 -20.05
N ARG A 27 10.29 -31.34 -20.97
CA ARG A 27 9.89 -30.19 -21.77
C ARG A 27 9.22 -29.11 -20.90
N ALA A 28 8.29 -29.49 -20.01
CA ALA A 28 7.64 -28.57 -19.08
C ALA A 28 8.62 -27.96 -18.06
N ALA A 29 9.53 -28.75 -17.50
CA ALA A 29 10.57 -28.28 -16.58
C ALA A 29 11.50 -27.26 -17.25
N ARG A 30 11.84 -27.45 -18.53
CA ARG A 30 12.61 -26.46 -19.31
C ARG A 30 11.85 -25.16 -19.48
N PHE A 31 10.56 -25.21 -19.80
CA PHE A 31 9.74 -23.99 -19.89
C PHE A 31 9.61 -23.29 -18.54
N ALA A 32 9.21 -24.00 -17.49
CA ALA A 32 9.11 -23.46 -16.14
C ALA A 32 10.44 -22.89 -15.67
N GLY A 33 11.56 -23.57 -15.91
CA GLY A 33 12.90 -23.10 -15.56
C GLY A 33 13.28 -21.80 -16.27
N LEU A 34 12.97 -21.66 -17.56
CA LEU A 34 13.22 -20.42 -18.31
C LEU A 34 12.38 -19.25 -17.76
N TRP A 35 11.12 -19.51 -17.42
CA TRP A 35 10.20 -18.52 -16.84
C TRP A 35 10.63 -18.11 -15.43
N VAL A 36 10.96 -19.07 -14.58
CA VAL A 36 11.51 -18.81 -13.24
C VAL A 36 12.82 -18.04 -13.33
N ARG A 37 13.71 -18.36 -14.28
CA ARG A 37 14.94 -17.60 -14.51
C ARG A 37 14.66 -16.16 -14.88
N ARG A 38 13.69 -15.92 -15.76
CA ARG A 38 13.27 -14.56 -16.18
C ARG A 38 12.67 -13.79 -15.01
N ALA A 39 11.77 -14.39 -14.24
CA ALA A 39 11.17 -13.79 -13.05
C ALA A 39 12.22 -13.47 -11.98
N ARG A 40 13.13 -14.41 -11.73
CA ARG A 40 14.25 -14.22 -10.81
C ARG A 40 15.17 -13.08 -11.25
N ALA A 41 15.46 -12.96 -12.55
CA ALA A 41 16.23 -11.83 -13.09
C ALA A 41 15.51 -10.48 -12.90
N GLN A 42 14.18 -10.45 -13.04
CA GLN A 42 13.39 -9.23 -12.77
C GLN A 42 13.40 -8.87 -11.28
N TRP A 43 13.31 -9.86 -10.39
CA TRP A 43 13.44 -9.62 -8.96
C TRP A 43 14.83 -9.12 -8.56
N TYR A 44 15.89 -9.62 -9.19
CA TYR A 44 17.24 -9.11 -8.96
C TYR A 44 17.43 -7.69 -9.48
N ALA A 45 16.87 -7.34 -10.64
CA ALA A 45 16.91 -5.97 -11.18
C ALA A 45 16.17 -4.98 -10.27
N VAL A 46 14.95 -5.33 -9.84
CA VAL A 46 14.18 -4.54 -8.87
C VAL A 46 14.94 -4.44 -7.55
N LYS A 47 15.56 -5.52 -7.07
CA LYS A 47 16.37 -5.51 -5.85
C LYS A 47 17.60 -4.61 -6.00
N SER A 48 18.29 -4.62 -7.14
CA SER A 48 19.46 -3.77 -7.38
C SER A 48 19.10 -2.29 -7.53
N GLU A 49 17.94 -1.98 -8.11
CA GLU A 49 17.39 -0.62 -8.16
C GLU A 49 16.93 -0.16 -6.75
N LEU A 50 16.36 -1.06 -5.95
CA LEU A 50 16.04 -0.80 -4.54
C LEU A 50 17.29 -0.61 -3.67
N GLU A 51 18.38 -1.32 -3.92
CA GLU A 51 19.61 -1.22 -3.12
C GLU A 51 20.49 -0.01 -3.51
N THR A 52 20.31 0.53 -4.72
CA THR A 52 21.15 1.63 -5.23
C THR A 52 20.54 3.03 -4.99
N GLU A 53 19.22 3.16 -4.82
CA GLU A 53 18.53 4.43 -4.50
C GLU A 53 17.58 4.38 -3.28
N LEU A 54 17.07 3.22 -2.86
CA LEU A 54 16.07 3.07 -1.78
C LEU A 54 16.65 2.46 -0.48
N ALA A 55 17.91 2.72 -0.18
CA ALA A 55 18.52 2.27 1.06
C ALA A 55 18.18 3.22 2.23
N ASP A 56 17.23 2.73 3.05
CA ASP A 56 17.04 2.96 4.49
C ASP A 56 15.99 3.96 4.99
N GLU A 57 15.68 5.07 4.31
CA GLU A 57 14.73 6.03 4.90
C GLU A 57 13.26 5.79 4.49
N GLU A 58 12.96 5.44 3.24
CA GLU A 58 11.57 5.48 2.75
C GLU A 58 10.79 4.18 3.00
N MET A 59 11.44 3.01 2.87
CA MET A 59 10.85 1.73 3.26
C MET A 59 10.66 1.63 4.78
N ARG A 60 11.61 2.16 5.58
CA ARG A 60 11.44 2.25 7.04
C ARG A 60 10.33 3.22 7.43
N ARG A 61 10.27 4.40 6.78
CA ARG A 61 9.19 5.38 7.01
C ARG A 61 7.82 4.85 6.62
N SER A 62 7.67 4.18 5.48
CA SER A 62 6.38 3.59 5.08
C SER A 62 5.95 2.46 6.01
N LEU A 63 6.87 1.59 6.44
CA LEU A 63 6.56 0.57 7.46
C LEU A 63 6.27 1.16 8.84
N HIS A 64 6.90 2.28 9.23
CA HIS A 64 6.58 2.98 10.47
C HIS A 64 5.20 3.67 10.39
N ARG A 65 4.90 4.39 9.32
CA ARG A 65 3.60 5.03 9.09
C ARG A 65 2.47 4.00 9.10
N ALA A 66 2.62 2.88 8.37
CA ALA A 66 1.63 1.81 8.39
C ALA A 66 1.42 1.22 9.79
N ARG A 67 2.48 1.13 10.61
CA ARG A 67 2.36 0.68 12.01
C ARG A 67 1.69 1.71 12.90
N GLU A 68 1.94 2.99 12.69
CA GLU A 68 1.29 4.10 13.41
C GLU A 68 -0.19 4.17 13.07
N GLU A 69 -0.56 4.14 11.79
CA GLU A 69 -1.95 4.08 11.32
C GLU A 69 -2.69 2.88 11.90
N LEU A 70 -2.06 1.70 11.94
CA LEU A 70 -2.64 0.51 12.57
C LEU A 70 -2.85 0.68 14.08
N ARG A 71 -1.90 1.30 14.78
CA ARG A 71 -2.03 1.58 16.23
C ARG A 71 -3.12 2.60 16.50
N GLU A 72 -3.22 3.64 15.69
CA GLU A 72 -4.27 4.65 15.79
C GLU A 72 -5.64 4.05 15.52
N ALA A 73 -5.78 3.21 14.48
CA ALA A 73 -7.00 2.47 14.20
C ALA A 73 -7.38 1.56 15.37
N GLN A 74 -6.42 0.83 15.95
CA GLN A 74 -6.67 0.01 17.14
C GLN A 74 -7.10 0.85 18.35
N ALA A 75 -6.46 2.00 18.57
CA ALA A 75 -6.82 2.90 19.66
C ALA A 75 -8.21 3.54 19.46
N ALA A 76 -8.57 3.89 18.22
CA ALA A 76 -9.90 4.39 17.87
C ALA A 76 -10.95 3.31 18.12
N LEU A 77 -10.73 2.08 17.63
CA LEU A 77 -11.59 0.94 17.88
C LEU A 77 -11.77 0.62 19.37
N ALA A 78 -10.70 0.72 20.16
CA ALA A 78 -10.76 0.53 21.61
C ALA A 78 -11.63 1.60 22.28
N ARG A 79 -11.45 2.89 21.94
CA ARG A 79 -12.25 4.00 22.46
C ARG A 79 -13.72 3.88 22.07
N ASP A 80 -14.01 3.52 20.82
CA ASP A 80 -15.39 3.33 20.36
C ASP A 80 -16.06 2.15 21.07
N GLY A 81 -15.30 1.07 21.33
CA GLY A 81 -15.75 -0.04 22.15
C GLY A 81 -16.07 0.35 23.60
N GLU A 82 -15.29 1.24 24.21
CA GLU A 82 -15.56 1.77 25.56
C GLU A 82 -16.80 2.66 25.60
N ARG A 83 -16.94 3.60 24.66
CA ARG A 83 -18.14 4.45 24.54
C ARG A 83 -19.42 3.65 24.37
N LEU A 84 -19.35 2.60 23.54
CA LEU A 84 -20.50 1.71 23.34
C LEU A 84 -20.88 0.99 24.64
N ARG A 85 -19.89 0.54 25.42
CA ARG A 85 -20.13 -0.08 26.73
C ARG A 85 -20.73 0.89 27.74
N GLU A 86 -20.29 2.13 27.76
CA GLU A 86 -20.85 3.18 28.63
C GLU A 86 -22.29 3.48 28.26
N GLN A 87 -22.58 3.68 26.97
CA GLN A 87 -23.96 3.89 26.50
C GLN A 87 -24.88 2.72 26.85
N LEU A 88 -24.40 1.49 26.71
CA LEU A 88 -25.14 0.29 27.12
C LEU A 88 -25.43 0.30 28.63
N ARG A 89 -24.45 0.66 29.47
CA ARG A 89 -24.64 0.78 30.92
C ARG A 89 -25.63 1.89 31.28
N ASP A 90 -25.56 3.04 30.63
CA ASP A 90 -26.48 4.16 30.90
C ASP A 90 -27.91 3.80 30.52
N VAL A 91 -28.10 3.10 29.39
CA VAL A 91 -29.41 2.58 28.98
C VAL A 91 -29.92 1.55 30.00
N GLU A 92 -29.06 0.63 30.46
CA GLU A 92 -29.41 -0.35 31.49
C GLU A 92 -29.77 0.31 32.83
N ALA A 93 -29.04 1.36 33.23
CA ALA A 93 -29.33 2.13 34.44
C ALA A 93 -30.64 2.93 34.32
N GLN A 94 -30.98 3.42 33.13
CA GLN A 94 -32.27 4.08 32.89
C GLN A 94 -33.44 3.09 32.91
N ILE A 95 -33.24 1.87 32.40
CA ILE A 95 -34.27 0.81 32.43
C ILE A 95 -34.46 0.24 33.85
N THR A 96 -33.39 0.13 34.63
CA THR A 96 -33.41 -0.42 35.99
C THR A 96 -33.82 0.61 37.05
N ARG A 97 -33.93 1.90 36.69
CA ARG A 97 -34.43 2.94 37.60
C ARG A 97 -35.94 2.71 37.83
N PRO A 98 -36.38 2.50 39.09
CA PRO A 98 -37.81 2.34 39.36
C PRO A 98 -38.53 3.65 39.05
N ALA A 99 -39.68 3.56 38.38
CA ALA A 99 -40.52 4.71 38.08
C ALA A 99 -40.95 5.42 39.37
N GLY A 100 -40.33 6.55 39.69
CA GLY A 100 -40.74 7.40 40.80
C GLY A 100 -39.72 8.45 41.24
N ALA A 101 -39.75 9.63 40.60
CA ALA A 101 -39.73 10.97 41.23
C ALA A 101 -39.18 12.05 40.24
N PRO A 102 -39.91 13.16 40.00
CA PRO A 102 -39.47 14.28 39.17
C PRO A 102 -38.82 15.42 39.98
N GLY A 103 -37.78 16.04 39.44
CA GLY A 103 -37.28 17.35 39.88
C GLY A 103 -35.74 17.43 39.94
N ASP A 104 -35.10 18.17 39.03
CA ASP A 104 -34.76 19.59 39.23
C ASP A 104 -34.05 20.19 38.00
N ALA A 105 -34.23 21.50 37.80
CA ALA A 105 -33.71 22.36 36.73
C ALA A 105 -32.16 22.43 36.76
N GLY A 106 -31.41 22.75 35.71
CA GLY A 106 -31.47 23.83 34.71
C GLY A 106 -30.03 24.07 34.17
N PRO A 107 -29.82 24.88 33.11
CA PRO A 107 -28.69 24.74 32.19
C PRO A 107 -27.58 25.78 32.37
N ALA A 108 -26.33 25.44 32.01
CA ALA A 108 -25.24 26.39 31.79
C ALA A 108 -24.54 26.09 30.47
N ARG A 109 -24.73 26.96 29.48
CA ARG A 109 -23.94 27.02 28.24
C ARG A 109 -23.14 28.30 28.30
N ASP A 110 -21.84 28.19 28.51
CA ASP A 110 -20.90 29.30 28.32
C ASP A 110 -20.46 29.32 26.85
N VAL A 111 -20.79 30.41 26.16
CA VAL A 111 -20.24 30.79 24.86
C VAL A 111 -19.38 32.01 25.13
N HIS A 112 -18.07 31.89 24.89
CA HIS A 112 -17.18 33.04 24.83
C HIS A 112 -16.54 33.10 23.45
N ASP A 113 -16.72 34.28 22.84
CA ASP A 113 -16.13 34.78 21.61
C ASP A 113 -14.60 34.72 21.61
N ASP A 114 -14.02 34.57 20.41
CA ASP A 114 -12.86 35.37 20.05
C ASP A 114 -12.87 35.71 18.56
N ASP A 115 -12.59 36.97 18.32
CA ASP A 115 -12.87 37.78 17.14
C ASP A 115 -11.71 37.75 16.12
N ALA A 116 -12.03 38.26 14.93
CA ALA A 116 -11.14 39.00 14.04
C ALA A 116 -10.01 38.28 13.25
N ALA A 117 -10.34 38.07 11.97
CA ALA A 117 -9.70 38.72 10.81
C ALA A 117 -8.17 38.59 10.61
N VAL A 118 -7.77 37.90 9.53
CA VAL A 118 -6.89 38.50 8.51
C VAL A 118 -7.24 37.92 7.12
N ALA A 119 -7.91 38.73 6.31
CA ALA A 119 -7.85 38.60 4.86
C ALA A 119 -6.58 39.31 4.38
N ALA A 120 -5.65 38.58 3.78
CA ALA A 120 -4.53 39.16 3.05
C ALA A 120 -4.14 38.27 1.86
N SER A 121 -4.45 38.79 0.67
CA SER A 121 -3.68 38.68 -0.57
C SER A 121 -3.38 37.29 -1.14
N PHE A 122 -4.33 36.79 -1.94
CA PHE A 122 -3.99 35.93 -3.09
C PHE A 122 -3.51 36.82 -4.24
N GLU A 123 -2.20 37.03 -4.32
CA GLU A 123 -1.53 37.51 -5.52
C GLU A 123 -0.83 36.29 -6.17
N HIS A 124 -1.29 35.92 -7.37
CA HIS A 124 -0.70 34.96 -8.32
C HIS A 124 0.18 35.78 -9.32
N PRO A 125 1.01 35.27 -10.27
CA PRO A 125 1.49 33.93 -10.71
C PRO A 125 3.05 33.94 -10.97
N PRO A 126 3.70 33.05 -11.80
CA PRO A 126 3.22 31.90 -12.58
C PRO A 126 3.95 30.57 -12.38
N ALA A 127 3.23 29.53 -12.81
CA ALA A 127 3.68 28.18 -13.10
C ALA A 127 4.88 28.14 -14.05
N GLU A 128 5.92 27.42 -13.64
CA GLU A 128 6.99 26.96 -14.51
C GLU A 128 6.83 25.44 -14.68
N GLU A 129 6.17 25.06 -15.77
CA GLU A 129 6.12 23.67 -16.27
C GLU A 129 7.50 23.28 -16.81
N PRO A 130 8.15 22.20 -16.33
CA PRO A 130 9.27 21.62 -17.05
C PRO A 130 8.72 20.78 -18.21
N ARG A 131 8.72 21.35 -19.42
CA ARG A 131 8.53 20.56 -20.65
C ARG A 131 9.77 19.70 -20.89
N PRO A 132 9.62 18.38 -21.14
CA PRO A 132 10.72 17.54 -21.56
C PRO A 132 11.15 17.89 -22.99
N GLU A 133 12.45 18.08 -23.13
CA GLU A 133 13.21 18.32 -24.34
C GLU A 133 13.00 17.16 -25.33
N ALA A 134 12.19 17.43 -26.37
CA ALA A 134 11.97 16.52 -27.47
C ALA A 134 13.21 16.52 -28.37
N ASP A 135 14.07 15.52 -28.15
CA ASP A 135 15.19 15.16 -29.02
C ASP A 135 14.64 14.72 -30.39
N ALA A 136 14.65 15.65 -31.34
CA ALA A 136 14.21 15.42 -32.71
C ALA A 136 15.34 14.74 -33.52
N PRO A 137 15.09 13.60 -34.19
CA PRO A 137 16.10 12.94 -35.00
C PRO A 137 16.42 13.77 -36.25
N ARG A 138 17.70 14.19 -36.37
CA ARG A 138 18.26 14.74 -37.62
C ARG A 138 18.44 13.60 -38.64
N LEU A 139 17.82 13.76 -39.80
CA LEU A 139 18.03 12.95 -41.01
C LEU A 139 18.11 13.91 -42.21
N PRO A 140 18.68 13.50 -43.35
CA PRO A 140 20.09 13.24 -43.61
C PRO A 140 20.69 14.29 -44.57
N ASP A 141 22.00 14.51 -44.49
CA ASP A 141 22.76 15.36 -45.39
C ASP A 141 22.82 14.75 -46.82
N GLY A 142 22.27 15.49 -47.78
CA GLY A 142 22.21 15.13 -49.18
C GLY A 142 23.56 15.36 -49.85
N ARG A 143 24.36 14.30 -50.00
CA ARG A 143 25.55 14.34 -50.85
C ARG A 143 25.16 14.53 -52.33
N PRO A 144 25.67 15.56 -53.02
CA PRO A 144 25.54 15.63 -54.47
C PRO A 144 26.45 14.58 -55.12
N ARG A 145 25.86 13.76 -56.00
CA ARG A 145 26.57 12.97 -57.00
C ARG A 145 26.84 13.88 -58.18
N ASP A 146 28.09 14.23 -58.41
CA ASP A 146 28.54 14.66 -59.73
C ASP A 146 30.00 14.19 -59.92
N VAL A 147 30.16 13.25 -60.85
CA VAL A 147 31.44 12.86 -61.45
C VAL A 147 31.12 12.62 -62.91
N GLY A 148 31.31 13.69 -63.70
CA GLY A 148 31.68 13.62 -65.10
C GLY A 148 33.19 13.74 -65.25
#